data_AF-A0A2N2TBS1-F1
#
_entry.id   AF-A0A2N2TBS1-F1
#
_cell.length_a   1.000
_cell.length_b   1.000
_cell.length_c   1.000
_cell.angle_alpha   90.00
_cell.angle_beta   90.00
_cell.angle_gamma   90.00
#
_symmetry.space_group_name_H-M   'P 1'
#
loop_
_entity.id
_entity.type
_entity.pdbx_description
1 polymer ?
#
loop_
_entity_poly.entity_id
_entity_poly.type
_entity_poly.pdbx_seq_one_letter_code
_entity_poly.pdbx_strand_id
1 'polypeptide(L)' 'MSIDNLMVFTGNANPRLASDVVRHLNIHLGRATVSRFS' A
#
# COMPACT_ATOMS: atom_id res chain seq x y z
N MET A 1 -13.63 -16.89 -4.40
CA MET A 1 -12.30 -16.91 -3.76
C MET A 1 -12.00 -15.50 -3.36
N SER A 2 -12.14 -15.21 -2.08
CA SER A 2 -12.18 -13.85 -1.59
C SER A 2 -10.77 -13.32 -1.33
N ILE A 3 -10.53 -12.11 -1.82
CA ILE A 3 -9.36 -11.27 -1.56
C ILE A 3 -9.50 -10.63 -0.16
N ASP A 4 -10.23 -11.26 0.77
CA ASP A 4 -10.66 -10.63 2.03
C ASP A 4 -9.49 -10.22 2.93
N ASN A 5 -8.29 -10.75 2.68
CA ASN A 5 -7.08 -10.45 3.45
C ASN A 5 -5.95 -9.81 2.61
N LEU A 6 -6.26 -9.19 1.46
CA LEU A 6 -5.24 -8.49 0.68
C LEU A 6 -4.93 -7.12 1.30
N MET A 7 -3.71 -6.95 1.80
CA MET A 7 -3.19 -5.68 2.28
C MET A 7 -2.04 -5.21 1.40
N VAL A 8 -2.06 -3.92 1.05
CA VAL A 8 -1.01 -3.27 0.26
C VAL A 8 -0.34 -2.22 1.13
N PHE A 9 0.99 -2.31 1.22
CA PHE A 9 1.84 -1.30 1.85
C PHE A 9 2.81 -0.74 0.82
N THR A 10 3.24 0.51 1.00
CA THR A 10 4.25 1.12 0.12
C THR A 10 5.36 1.76 0.93
N GLY A 11 6.57 1.68 0.41
CA GLY A 11 7.72 2.40 0.94
C GLY A 11 7.80 3.84 0.42
N ASN A 12 8.91 4.52 0.73
CA ASN A 12 9.10 5.93 0.34
C ASN A 12 9.47 6.14 -1.13
N ALA A 13 9.67 5.07 -1.91
CA ALA A 13 10.13 5.15 -3.29
C ALA A 13 9.08 5.75 -4.26
N ASN A 14 7.83 5.30 -4.18
CA ASN A 14 6.75 5.82 -5.04
C ASN A 14 5.36 5.65 -4.40
N PRO A 15 4.94 6.57 -3.51
CA PRO A 15 3.63 6.51 -2.88
C PRO A 15 2.47 6.80 -3.86
N ARG A 16 2.73 7.54 -4.95
CA ARG A 16 1.70 7.89 -5.94
C ARG A 16 1.21 6.66 -6.71
N LEU A 17 2.15 5.87 -7.23
CA LEU A 17 1.83 4.62 -7.92
C LEU A 17 1.06 3.65 -7.01
N ALA A 18 1.46 3.55 -5.74
CA ALA A 18 0.75 2.70 -4.79
C ALA A 18 -0.69 3.17 -4.57
N SER A 19 -0.94 4.49 -4.49
CA SER A 19 -2.29 5.04 -4.39
C SER A 19 -3.16 4.70 -5.62
N ASP A 20 -2.58 4.76 -6.81
CA ASP A 20 -3.29 4.40 -8.03
C ASP A 20 -3.61 2.90 -8.04
N VAL A 21 -2.67 2.04 -7.67
CA VAL A 21 -2.87 0.58 -7.61
C VAL A 21 -3.98 0.19 -6.64
N VAL A 22 -3.99 0.73 -5.41
CA VAL A 22 -5.04 0.40 -4.42
C VAL A 22 -6.42 0.90 -4.87
N ARG A 23 -6.50 2.00 -5.62
CA ARG A 23 -7.74 2.50 -6.24
C ARG A 23 -8.27 1.52 -7.29
N HIS A 24 -7.41 0.94 -8.13
CA HIS A 24 -7.82 -0.06 -9.11
C HIS A 24 -8.28 -1.38 -8.47
N LEU A 25 -7.66 -1.74 -7.35
CA LEU A 25 -8.00 -2.92 -6.56
C LEU A 25 -9.20 -2.71 -5.62
N ASN A 26 -9.73 -1.48 -5.56
CA ASN A 26 -10.82 -1.08 -4.65
C ASN A 26 -10.54 -1.41 -3.17
N ILE A 27 -9.30 -1.23 -2.74
CA ILE A 27 -8.85 -1.42 -1.35
C ILE A 27 -8.12 -0.18 -0.83
N HIS A 28 -7.83 -0.14 0.47
CA HIS A 28 -7.10 0.95 1.09
C HIS A 28 -5.62 0.61 1.28
N LEU A 29 -4.77 1.63 1.23
CA LEU A 29 -3.36 1.51 1.59
C LEU A 29 -3.24 1.28 3.10
N GLY A 30 -2.52 0.23 3.49
CA GLY A 30 -2.26 -0.07 4.89
C GLY A 30 -1.38 0.99 5.55
N ARG A 31 -1.61 1.26 6.84
CA ARG A 31 -0.75 2.14 7.64
C ARG A 31 0.54 1.41 8.03
N ALA A 32 1.68 1.92 7.61
CA ALA A 32 3.00 1.44 8.02
C ALA A 32 3.94 2.62 8.31
N THR A 33 4.78 2.47 9.34
CA THR A 33 5.87 3.42 9.61
C THR A 33 7.06 3.03 8.73
N VAL A 34 7.37 3.85 7.72
CA VAL A 34 8.50 3.62 6.82
C VAL A 34 9.56 4.69 7.05
N SER A 35 10.56 4.36 7.85
CA SER A 35 11.71 5.23 8.17
C SER A 35 13.03 4.48 7.93
N ARG A 36 14.12 5.24 7.80
CA ARG A 36 15.49 4.69 7.74
C ARG A 36 16.16 4.96 9.08
N PHE A 37 16.75 3.92 9.69
CA PHE A 37 17.64 4.07 10.84
C PHE A 37 19.08 4.24 10.34
N SER A 38 19.89 5.00 11.08
CA SER A 38 21.31 5.28 10.79
C SER A 38 22.23 4.18 11.30
#